data_AF-A0A2K2CSK7-F1
#
_entry.id   AF-A0A2K2CSK7-F1
#
_cell.length_a   1.000
_cell.length_b   1.000
_cell.length_c   1.000
_cell.angle_alpha   90.00
_cell.angle_beta   90.00
_cell.angle_gamma   90.00
#
_symmetry.space_group_name_H-M   'P 1'
#
loop_
_entity.id
_entity.type
_entity.pdbx_description
1 polymer ?
#
loop_
_entity_poly.entity_id
_entity_poly.type
_entity_poly.pdbx_seq_one_letter_code
_entity_poly.pdbx_strand_id
1 'polypeptide(L)'
;MALGMNTRPMNFSQYFWWMAHFTTLSRNLQVVALVAVCWAIWKLRNRACFEHKLIRSPAEIVCYACSFLKYWAGLRPGGGGGGGDLLRQGAAMLQEEALGLHPAQAKTDVARILDN
;
A
#
# COMPACT_ATOMS: atom_id res chain seq x y z
N MET A 1 -7.60 -14.52 -5.18
CA MET A 1 -7.48 -13.95 -6.53
C MET A 1 -8.01 -12.51 -6.44
N ALA A 2 -7.13 -11.53 -6.23
CA ALA A 2 -7.55 -10.13 -6.16
C ALA A 2 -7.06 -9.47 -7.45
N LEU A 3 -7.99 -8.99 -8.29
CA LEU A 3 -7.75 -8.30 -9.57
C LEU A 3 -7.42 -9.16 -10.81
N GLY A 4 -7.71 -10.47 -10.82
CA GLY A 4 -7.55 -11.29 -12.04
C GLY A 4 -6.09 -11.46 -12.52
N MET A 5 -5.11 -11.10 -11.68
CA MET A 5 -3.70 -11.09 -12.02
C MET A 5 -2.99 -12.23 -11.31
N ASN A 6 -2.42 -13.17 -12.06
CA ASN A 6 -1.71 -14.36 -11.54
C ASN A 6 -0.28 -14.07 -11.06
N THR A 7 0.17 -12.83 -11.15
CA THR A 7 1.55 -12.43 -10.84
C THR A 7 1.61 -11.61 -9.55
N ARG A 8 1.22 -12.20 -8.40
CA ARG A 8 1.52 -11.58 -7.10
C ARG A 8 3.02 -11.68 -6.85
N PRO A 9 3.76 -10.56 -6.72
CA PRO A 9 5.19 -10.63 -6.48
C PRO A 9 5.47 -11.28 -5.13
N MET A 10 6.30 -12.32 -5.13
CA MET A 10 6.69 -13.06 -3.93
C MET A 10 7.98 -12.54 -3.29
N ASN A 11 8.72 -11.69 -3.99
CA ASN A 11 9.96 -11.09 -3.51
C ASN A 11 10.19 -9.71 -4.15
N PHE A 12 11.20 -8.98 -3.67
CA PHE A 12 11.49 -7.63 -4.15
C PHE A 12 11.86 -7.58 -5.63
N SER A 13 12.58 -8.58 -6.15
CA SER A 13 12.93 -8.62 -7.58
C SER A 13 11.69 -8.76 -8.46
N GLN A 14 10.77 -9.65 -8.08
CA GLN A 14 9.47 -9.79 -8.75
C GLN A 14 8.64 -8.53 -8.62
N TYR A 15 8.70 -7.83 -7.48
CA TYR A 15 8.00 -6.56 -7.29
C TYR A 15 8.47 -5.49 -8.28
N PHE A 16 9.78 -5.29 -8.43
CA PHE A 16 10.28 -4.27 -9.37
C PHE A 16 9.96 -4.62 -10.82
N TRP A 17 10.02 -5.90 -11.18
CA TRP A 17 9.62 -6.34 -12.52
C TRP A 17 8.13 -6.12 -12.77
N TRP A 18 7.29 -6.49 -11.80
CA TRP A 18 5.85 -6.29 -11.83
C TRP A 18 5.49 -4.79 -11.93
N MET A 19 6.08 -3.95 -11.08
CA MET A 19 5.86 -2.51 -11.11
C MET A 19 6.29 -1.87 -12.42
N ALA A 20 7.40 -2.31 -13.01
CA ALA A 20 7.86 -1.82 -14.30
C ALA A 20 6.93 -2.23 -15.46
N HIS A 21 6.21 -3.35 -15.32
CA HIS A 21 5.24 -3.78 -16.31
C HIS A 21 3.94 -2.98 -16.26
N PHE A 22 3.44 -2.65 -15.06
CA PHE A 22 2.14 -1.98 -14.88
C PHE A 22 2.21 -0.47 -14.70
N THR A 23 3.40 0.09 -14.45
CA THR A 23 3.56 1.51 -14.15
C THR A 23 4.80 2.10 -14.82
N THR A 24 4.71 3.36 -15.23
CA THR A 24 5.83 4.16 -15.73
C THR A 24 6.58 4.88 -14.61
N LEU A 25 6.35 4.49 -13.35
CA LEU A 25 7.00 5.07 -12.17
C LEU A 25 8.51 4.83 -12.23
N SER A 26 9.29 5.88 -11.94
CA SER A 26 10.75 5.73 -11.82
C SER A 26 11.12 4.80 -10.67
N ARG A 27 12.27 4.13 -10.78
CA ARG A 27 12.76 3.17 -9.77
C ARG A 27 12.81 3.77 -8.37
N ASN A 28 13.19 5.04 -8.25
CA ASN A 28 13.20 5.76 -6.97
C ASN A 28 11.81 5.85 -6.34
N LEU A 29 10.77 6.07 -7.14
CA LEU A 29 9.39 6.12 -6.65
C LEU A 29 8.86 4.73 -6.27
N GLN A 30 9.21 3.71 -7.04
CA GLN A 30 8.90 2.31 -6.70
C GLN A 30 9.52 1.90 -5.36
N VAL A 31 10.80 2.25 -5.13
CA VAL A 31 11.46 1.99 -3.84
C VAL A 31 10.75 2.72 -2.70
N VAL A 32 10.40 3.99 -2.88
CA VAL A 32 9.69 4.76 -1.85
C VAL A 32 8.32 4.17 -1.52
N ALA A 33 7.57 3.70 -2.52
CA ALA A 33 6.30 3.00 -2.31
C ALA A 33 6.48 1.69 -1.53
N LEU A 34 7.48 0.88 -1.90
CA LEU A 34 7.80 -0.35 -1.20
C LEU A 34 8.17 -0.09 0.28
N VAL A 35 9.06 0.88 0.52
CA VAL A 35 9.49 1.25 1.88
C VAL A 35 8.30 1.73 2.71
N ALA A 36 7.38 2.51 2.13
CA ALA A 36 6.18 2.99 2.83
C ALA A 36 5.28 1.82 3.29
N VAL A 37 5.07 0.83 2.41
CA VAL A 37 4.26 -0.36 2.73
C VAL A 37 4.95 -1.23 3.78
N CYS A 38 6.24 -1.51 3.63
CA CYS A 38 7.00 -2.28 4.63
C CYS A 38 6.98 -1.59 6.01
N TRP A 39 7.14 -0.27 6.02
CA TRP A 39 7.12 0.53 7.25
C TRP A 39 5.72 0.53 7.90
N ALA A 40 4.66 0.66 7.11
CA ALA A 40 3.30 0.57 7.60
C ALA A 40 3.02 -0.79 8.25
N ILE A 41 3.36 -1.89 7.56
CA ILE A 41 3.20 -3.25 8.09
C ILE A 41 3.95 -3.41 9.40
N TRP A 42 5.21 -2.98 9.47
CA TRP A 42 6.02 -3.09 10.69
C TRP A 42 5.38 -2.31 11.85
N LYS A 43 4.98 -1.06 11.65
CA LYS A 43 4.33 -0.24 12.70
C LYS A 43 2.99 -0.83 13.16
N LEU A 44 2.15 -1.29 12.24
CA LEU A 44 0.85 -1.89 12.57
C LEU A 44 1.02 -3.22 13.32
N ARG A 45 1.98 -4.06 12.92
CA ARG A 45 2.33 -5.29 13.67
C ARG A 45 2.82 -4.98 15.08
N ASN A 46 3.70 -3.98 15.24
CA ASN A 46 4.15 -3.56 16.58
C ASN A 46 2.97 -3.05 17.43
N ARG A 47 2.06 -2.25 16.86
CA ARG A 47 0.86 -1.80 17.58
C ARG A 47 -0.04 -2.97 18.00
N ALA A 48 -0.19 -3.98 17.16
CA ALA A 48 -0.95 -5.18 17.51
C ALA A 48 -0.30 -5.96 18.66
N CYS A 49 1.03 -6.10 18.66
CA CYS A 49 1.76 -6.83 19.71
C CYS A 49 1.87 -6.06 21.04
N PHE A 50 2.12 -4.75 21.00
CA PHE A 50 2.44 -3.95 22.19
C PHE A 50 1.25 -3.13 22.72
N GLU A 51 0.37 -2.67 21.84
CA GLU A 51 -0.81 -1.86 22.22
C GLU A 51 -2.11 -2.65 22.17
N HIS A 52 -2.06 -3.95 21.85
CA HIS A 52 -3.23 -4.83 21.64
C HIS A 52 -4.25 -4.28 20.63
N LYS A 53 -3.81 -3.41 19.71
CA LYS A 53 -4.65 -2.84 18.65
C LYS A 53 -4.58 -3.70 17.40
N LEU A 54 -5.52 -4.63 17.26
CA LEU A 54 -5.63 -5.48 16.08
C LEU A 54 -5.99 -4.66 14.84
N ILE A 55 -5.36 -5.02 13.72
CA ILE A 55 -5.67 -4.47 12.39
C ILE A 55 -7.02 -5.05 11.98
N ARG A 56 -8.05 -4.21 11.82
CA ARG A 56 -9.42 -4.69 11.54
C ARG A 56 -9.63 -4.91 10.05
N SER A 57 -8.83 -4.25 9.21
CA SER A 57 -8.94 -4.36 7.76
C SER A 57 -7.60 -4.17 7.05
N PRO A 58 -7.34 -4.89 5.93
CA PRO A 58 -6.18 -4.63 5.09
C PRO A 58 -6.16 -3.20 4.52
N ALA A 59 -7.31 -2.54 4.41
CA ALA A 59 -7.39 -1.13 4.01
C ALA A 59 -6.70 -0.19 5.00
N GLU A 60 -6.61 -0.54 6.29
CA GLU A 60 -5.88 0.26 7.28
C GLU A 60 -4.38 0.30 6.96
N ILE A 61 -3.83 -0.83 6.51
CA ILE A 61 -2.41 -0.92 6.11
C ILE A 61 -2.17 0.00 4.92
N VAL A 62 -3.06 -0.02 3.92
CA VAL A 62 -2.95 0.82 2.72
C VAL A 62 -3.11 2.30 3.07
N CYS A 63 -4.09 2.67 3.88
CA CYS A 63 -4.28 4.04 4.33
C CYS A 63 -3.07 4.56 5.11
N TYR A 64 -2.49 3.72 5.98
CA TYR A 64 -1.31 4.07 6.75
C TYR A 64 -0.07 4.23 5.86
N ALA A 65 0.13 3.35 4.86
CA ALA A 65 1.16 3.52 3.84
C ALA A 65 0.97 4.82 3.02
N CYS A 66 -0.27 5.14 2.64
CA CYS A 66 -0.59 6.37 1.92
C CYS A 66 -0.26 7.63 2.73
N SER A 67 -0.43 7.58 4.06
CA SER A 67 -0.03 8.70 4.95
C SER A 67 1.47 8.96 4.91
N PHE A 68 2.30 7.90 4.89
CA PHE A 68 3.76 8.03 4.74
C PHE A 68 4.14 8.58 3.37
N LEU A 69 3.49 8.11 2.30
CA LEU A 69 3.75 8.61 0.95
C LEU A 69 3.43 10.10 0.81
N LYS A 70 2.30 10.55 1.36
CA LYS A 70 1.91 11.97 1.38
C LYS A 70 2.89 12.81 2.21
N TYR A 71 3.35 12.29 3.34
CA TYR A 71 4.35 12.96 4.18
C TYR A 71 5.72 13.06 3.49
N TRP A 72 6.21 11.96 2.93
CA TRP A 72 7.51 11.92 2.25
C TRP A 72 7.53 12.69 0.93
N ALA A 73 6.38 12.85 0.27
CA ALA A 73 6.26 13.75 -0.87
C ALA A 73 6.62 15.20 -0.52
N GLY A 74 6.27 15.65 0.69
CA GLY A 74 6.61 16.99 1.19
C GLY A 74 8.04 17.15 1.69
N LEU A 75 8.74 16.06 2.01
CA LEU A 75 10.12 16.08 2.52
C LEU A 75 11.20 16.15 1.42
N ARG A 76 10.84 15.95 0.15
CA ARG A 76 11.84 15.91 -0.92
C ARG A 76 12.39 17.31 -1.21
N PRO A 77 13.72 17.52 -1.13
CA PRO A 77 14.32 18.81 -1.41
C PRO A 77 14.22 19.11 -2.91
N GLY A 78 13.68 20.27 -3.26
CA GLY A 78 13.49 20.71 -4.65
C GLY A 78 12.05 20.51 -5.13
N GLY A 79 11.19 21.48 -4.81
CA GLY A 79 9.80 21.58 -5.28
C GLY A 79 9.62 21.82 -6.79
N GLY A 80 10.55 21.35 -7.62
CA GLY A 80 10.54 21.49 -9.08
C GLY A 80 10.54 20.18 -9.86
N GLY A 81 10.52 19.02 -9.20
CA GLY A 81 10.46 17.71 -9.87
C GLY A 81 9.12 17.02 -9.63
N GLY A 82 8.34 16.75 -10.68
CA GLY A 82 6.99 16.17 -10.64
C GLY A 82 6.82 14.81 -9.93
N GLY A 83 7.89 14.23 -9.38
CA GLY A 83 7.84 13.00 -8.59
C GLY A 83 7.19 13.15 -7.20
N GLY A 84 7.15 14.35 -6.62
CA GLY A 84 6.42 14.61 -5.36
C GLY A 84 4.90 14.58 -5.56
N ASP A 85 4.43 15.29 -6.58
CA ASP A 85 3.01 15.33 -6.94
C ASP A 85 2.51 13.95 -7.38
N LEU A 86 3.32 13.20 -8.15
CA LEU A 86 2.97 11.85 -8.56
C LEU A 86 2.80 10.90 -7.36
N LEU A 87 3.62 11.03 -6.31
CA LEU A 87 3.43 10.25 -5.09
C LEU A 87 2.15 10.65 -4.36
N ARG A 88 1.83 11.94 -4.31
CA ARG A 88 0.66 12.45 -3.62
C ARG A 88 -0.64 12.03 -4.32
N GLN A 89 -0.67 12.13 -5.64
CA GLN A 89 -1.77 11.69 -6.49
C GLN A 89 -1.92 10.17 -6.45
N GLY A 90 -0.81 9.43 -6.59
CA GLY A 90 -0.81 7.97 -6.48
C GLY A 90 -1.30 7.48 -5.12
N ALA A 91 -0.89 8.13 -4.03
CA ALA A 91 -1.37 7.80 -2.69
C ALA A 91 -2.85 8.14 -2.48
N ALA A 92 -3.39 9.16 -3.15
CA ALA A 92 -4.82 9.48 -3.10
C ALA A 92 -5.64 8.40 -3.83
N MET A 93 -5.27 8.06 -5.06
CA MET A 93 -5.94 7.02 -5.85
C MET A 93 -5.89 5.65 -5.14
N LEU A 94 -4.72 5.26 -4.62
CA LEU A 94 -4.58 3.98 -3.92
C LEU A 94 -5.45 3.92 -2.65
N GLN A 95 -5.58 5.04 -1.94
CA GLN A 95 -6.42 5.14 -0.75
C GLN A 95 -7.90 5.03 -1.11
N GLU A 96 -8.34 5.70 -2.17
CA GLU A 96 -9.72 5.64 -2.66
C GLU A 96 -10.11 4.22 -3.10
N GLU A 97 -9.26 3.58 -3.91
CA GLU A 97 -9.47 2.19 -4.36
C GLU A 97 -9.51 1.21 -3.18
N ALA A 98 -8.61 1.37 -2.20
CA ALA A 98 -8.61 0.51 -1.01
C ALA A 98 -9.90 0.66 -0.18
N LEU A 99 -10.47 1.87 -0.11
CA LEU A 99 -11.73 2.13 0.57
C LEU A 99 -12.93 1.61 -0.24
N GLY A 100 -12.89 1.71 -1.57
CA GLY A 100 -13.91 1.14 -2.45
C GLY A 100 -13.98 -0.39 -2.38
N LEU A 101 -12.83 -1.05 -2.20
CA LEU A 101 -12.72 -2.51 -2.05
C LEU A 101 -13.03 -3.00 -0.63
N HIS A 102 -12.97 -2.13 0.36
CA HIS A 102 -13.23 -2.43 1.77
C HIS A 102 -14.53 -3.22 2.04
N PRO A 103 -15.71 -2.81 1.53
CA PRO A 103 -16.96 -3.54 1.79
C PRO A 103 -17.01 -4.92 1.15
N ALA A 104 -16.37 -5.13 0.00
CA ALA A 104 -16.30 -6.43 -0.65
C ALA A 104 -15.35 -7.37 0.10
N GLN A 105 -14.19 -6.84 0.53
CA GLN A 105 -13.21 -7.56 1.32
C GLN A 105 -13.78 -8.04 2.66
N ALA A 106 -14.51 -7.17 3.37
CA ALA A 106 -15.16 -7.50 4.64
C ALA A 106 -16.15 -8.67 4.50
N LYS A 107 -16.92 -8.72 3.40
CA LYS A 107 -17.85 -9.83 3.11
C LYS A 107 -17.10 -11.15 2.90
N THR A 108 -15.99 -11.12 2.17
CA THR A 108 -15.15 -12.31 1.94
C THR A 108 -14.49 -12.80 3.23
N ASP A 109 -13.97 -11.89 4.06
CA ASP A 109 -13.32 -12.24 5.31
C ASP A 109 -14.33 -12.86 6.31
N VAL A 110 -15.55 -12.32 6.39
CA VAL A 110 -16.63 -12.91 7.19
C VAL A 110 -17.03 -14.29 6.67
N ALA A 111 -17.23 -14.45 5.36
CA ALA A 111 -17.56 -15.75 4.77
C ALA A 111 -16.50 -16.80 5.09
N ARG A 112 -15.21 -16.44 5.03
CA ARG A 112 -14.10 -17.34 5.35
C ARG A 112 -14.04 -17.75 6.83
N ILE A 113 -14.45 -16.87 7.75
CA ILE A 113 -14.53 -17.17 9.19
C ILE A 113 -15.69 -18.13 9.46
N LEU A 114 -16.80 -18.01 8.73
CA LEU A 114 -17.99 -18.83 8.94
C LEU A 114 -17.89 -20.23 8.31
N ASP A 115 -17.03 -20.41 7.30
CA ASP A 115 -16.79 -21.68 6.61
C ASP A 115 -15.75 -22.57 7.31
N ASN A 116 -15.17 -22.11 8.45
CA ASN A 116 -14.06 -22.75 9.16
C ASN A 116 -14.34 -22.94 10.65
#